data_AF-A0A4U3CEA6-F1
#
_entry.id   AF-A0A4U3CEA6-F1
#
_cell.length_a   1.000
_cell.length_b   1.000
_cell.length_c   1.000
_cell.angle_alpha   90.00
_cell.angle_beta   90.00
_cell.angle_gamma   90.00
#
_symmetry.space_group_name_H-M   'P 1'
#
loop_
_entity.id
_entity.type
_entity.pdbx_description
1 polymer ?
#
loop_
_entity_poly.entity_id
_entity_poly.type
_entity_poly.pdbx_seq_one_letter_code
_entity_poly.pdbx_strand_id
1 'polypeptide(L)'
;MRTWRLAPWRRAPLLAFGSPITVVAVLVTTAVLACALASAPLLLSSARSAALQAQLAPQCAEAAQPATAATVRFEPGTAPERLAEQADANRKVWTDRGRDPERALLVLSSIGPAGNPQAAVPVRDTTGTPMSQPATLVWRPGATDHVEVVDSAPGPGVWLPASYAEAANATVGDAITIADTSVPVAGVYTDLFDTDPGPYWCDYGDLYLNETSANVPPPALLLAADQETLLVLSSAAGLLQTTEQVPTRLDELSVDEARDLVAEQRAAAGELTDGEGTALVGSGWNERLDRAVERAELIEAGLRGPVVAVAAAAGVLALLLVAASGGFWADRRSAEVRLLAARGAGPAALGGKAALELFLPALLGAAAGWLTARVLVGALGPADDLDRAAVVVAVLAGAGAFLAGLGGAAVAAGLRARGTVERPLGSARVASPPSRGSWRWSSPRGCAGCCWRAATRSCWRAGSRRSTACSSRSRSWGSSGRRCWRPGSARGCCRRCAGGPAGVDRRCSWRSTGWPPRRERRPPCSSR
;
A
#
# COMPACT_ATOMS: atom_id res chain seq x y z
N MET A 1 33.99 -4.39 44.41
CA MET A 1 34.11 -4.58 42.96
C MET A 1 35.35 -5.37 42.48
N ARG A 2 36.34 -5.74 43.33
CA ARG A 2 37.54 -6.52 42.90
C ARG A 2 37.28 -8.02 42.55
N THR A 3 36.10 -8.56 42.83
CA THR A 3 35.79 -10.00 42.70
C THR A 3 35.55 -10.49 41.27
N TRP A 4 35.26 -9.59 40.31
CA TRP A 4 35.00 -9.94 38.90
C TRP A 4 36.25 -10.32 38.09
N ARG A 5 37.45 -10.08 38.63
CA ARG A 5 38.73 -10.40 37.95
C ARG A 5 39.27 -11.81 38.23
N LEU A 6 38.58 -12.60 39.05
CA LEU A 6 39.02 -13.95 39.40
C LEU A 6 38.80 -14.94 38.23
N ALA A 7 39.65 -15.98 38.16
CA ALA A 7 39.62 -17.02 37.12
C ALA A 7 38.24 -17.65 36.80
N PRO A 8 37.30 -17.82 37.76
CA PRO A 8 35.97 -18.36 37.46
C PRO A 8 35.15 -17.50 36.50
N TRP A 9 35.40 -16.19 36.46
CA TRP A 9 34.64 -15.22 35.65
C TRP A 9 35.22 -15.07 34.25
N ARG A 10 36.55 -15.20 34.09
CA ARG A 10 37.20 -15.15 32.75
C ARG A 10 36.92 -16.40 31.91
N ARG A 11 36.75 -17.57 32.53
CA ARG A 11 36.47 -18.84 31.82
C ARG A 11 34.97 -19.13 31.65
N ALA A 12 34.11 -18.34 32.29
CA ALA A 12 32.65 -18.49 32.25
C ALA A 12 32.06 -18.72 30.83
N PRO A 13 32.36 -17.90 29.80
CA PRO A 13 31.69 -18.04 28.50
C PRO A 13 31.93 -19.40 27.81
N LEU A 14 33.07 -20.05 28.08
CA LEU A 14 33.39 -21.38 27.51
C LEU A 14 32.84 -22.53 28.35
N LEU A 15 32.61 -22.32 29.64
CA LEU A 15 32.09 -23.34 30.56
C LEU A 15 30.62 -23.67 30.32
N ALA A 16 29.89 -22.84 29.59
CA ALA A 16 28.50 -23.10 29.22
C ALA A 16 28.35 -24.41 28.42
N PHE A 17 29.32 -24.71 27.55
CA PHE A 17 29.31 -25.88 26.68
C PHE A 17 29.47 -27.22 27.42
N GLY A 18 29.85 -27.20 28.70
CA GLY A 18 29.91 -28.41 29.53
C GLY A 18 28.53 -28.99 29.89
N SER A 19 27.44 -28.24 29.70
CA SER A 19 26.07 -28.71 29.95
C SER A 19 25.22 -28.54 28.68
N PRO A 20 25.22 -29.54 27.76
CA PRO A 20 24.53 -29.41 26.48
C PRO A 20 23.03 -29.14 26.65
N ILE A 21 22.40 -29.71 27.68
CA ILE A 21 20.97 -29.51 27.95
C ILE A 21 20.65 -28.05 28.28
N THR A 22 21.49 -27.38 29.08
CA THR A 22 21.26 -25.97 29.44
C THR A 22 21.48 -25.06 28.23
N VAL A 23 22.49 -25.35 27.42
CA VAL A 23 22.77 -24.62 26.17
C VAL A 23 21.59 -24.73 25.22
N VAL A 24 21.08 -25.94 24.97
CA VAL A 24 19.93 -26.17 24.09
C VAL A 24 18.68 -25.48 24.63
N ALA A 25 18.39 -25.59 25.94
CA ALA A 25 17.23 -24.95 26.54
C ALA A 25 17.25 -23.41 26.37
N VAL A 26 18.39 -22.78 26.63
CA VAL A 26 18.54 -21.31 26.49
C VAL A 26 18.50 -20.90 25.03
N LEU A 27 19.19 -21.62 24.13
CA LEU A 27 19.18 -21.35 22.70
C LEU A 27 17.74 -21.41 22.15
N VAL A 28 17.00 -22.48 22.43
CA VAL A 28 15.62 -22.65 21.94
C VAL A 28 14.69 -21.60 22.52
N THR A 29 14.73 -21.36 23.84
CA THR A 29 13.80 -20.39 24.47
C THR A 29 14.07 -18.95 24.05
N THR A 30 15.33 -18.58 23.84
CA THR A 30 15.70 -17.25 23.31
C THR A 30 15.40 -17.12 21.83
N ALA A 31 15.53 -18.18 21.03
CA ALA A 31 15.08 -18.21 19.65
C ALA A 31 13.57 -17.99 19.54
N VAL A 32 12.78 -18.68 20.37
CA VAL A 32 11.31 -18.49 20.41
C VAL A 32 10.96 -17.05 20.81
N LEU A 33 11.63 -16.49 21.81
CA LEU A 33 11.41 -15.12 22.25
C LEU A 33 11.73 -14.10 21.15
N ALA A 34 12.90 -14.21 20.52
CA ALA A 34 13.32 -13.31 19.44
C ALA A 34 12.42 -13.46 18.21
N CYS A 35 12.06 -14.69 17.84
CA CYS A 35 11.12 -14.94 16.75
C CYS A 35 9.77 -14.25 17.02
N ALA A 36 9.18 -14.47 18.20
CA ALA A 36 7.88 -13.91 18.56
C ALA A 36 7.85 -12.37 18.49
N LEU A 37 8.91 -11.70 18.96
CA LEU A 37 8.97 -10.24 18.96
C LEU A 37 9.37 -9.66 17.59
N ALA A 38 10.20 -10.35 16.82
CA ALA A 38 10.61 -9.91 15.48
C ALA A 38 9.53 -10.16 14.41
N SER A 39 8.67 -11.17 14.58
CA SER A 39 7.61 -11.47 13.61
C SER A 39 6.58 -10.34 13.48
N ALA A 40 6.26 -9.60 14.54
CA ALA A 40 5.25 -8.54 14.50
C ALA A 40 5.56 -7.41 13.50
N PRO A 41 6.71 -6.70 13.57
CA PRO A 41 7.03 -5.66 12.60
C PRO A 41 7.17 -6.20 11.16
N LEU A 42 7.71 -7.42 10.99
CA LEU A 42 7.86 -8.03 9.67
C LEU A 42 6.49 -8.38 9.05
N LEU A 43 5.57 -8.97 9.83
CA LEU A 43 4.22 -9.29 9.37
C LEU A 43 3.41 -8.04 9.04
N LEU A 44 3.53 -6.97 9.84
CA LEU A 44 2.82 -5.72 9.56
C LEU A 44 3.34 -5.07 8.26
N SER A 45 4.65 -5.11 8.03
CA SER A 45 5.25 -4.63 6.78
C SER A 45 4.80 -5.44 5.57
N SER A 46 4.92 -6.77 5.62
CA SER A 46 4.47 -7.66 4.55
C SER A 46 2.97 -7.50 4.24
N ALA A 47 2.12 -7.39 5.27
CA ALA A 47 0.69 -7.14 5.09
C ALA A 47 0.39 -5.78 4.45
N ARG A 48 1.20 -4.77 4.74
CA ARG A 48 1.08 -3.43 4.16
C ARG A 48 1.47 -3.43 2.69
N SER A 49 2.60 -4.04 2.32
CA SER A 49 3.03 -4.19 0.92
C SER A 49 2.01 -4.98 0.11
N ALA A 50 1.51 -6.09 0.64
CA ALA A 50 0.46 -6.87 -0.01
C ALA A 50 -0.84 -6.08 -0.19
N ALA A 51 -1.22 -5.23 0.78
CA ALA A 51 -2.40 -4.39 0.65
C ALA A 51 -2.22 -3.29 -0.42
N LEU A 52 -1.00 -2.77 -0.62
CA LEU A 52 -0.68 -1.86 -1.72
C LEU A 52 -0.79 -2.60 -3.06
N GLN A 53 -0.10 -3.73 -3.20
CA GLN A 53 -0.09 -4.55 -4.41
C GLN A 53 -1.50 -5.01 -4.79
N ALA A 54 -2.30 -5.49 -3.83
CA ALA A 54 -3.68 -5.92 -4.10
C ALA A 54 -4.61 -4.78 -4.54
N GLN A 55 -4.31 -3.54 -4.18
CA GLN A 55 -5.08 -2.38 -4.64
C GLN A 55 -4.70 -1.93 -6.06
N LEU A 56 -3.42 -2.08 -6.42
CA LEU A 56 -2.88 -1.66 -7.72
C LEU A 56 -2.96 -2.77 -8.77
N ALA A 57 -2.90 -4.04 -8.38
CA ALA A 57 -2.97 -5.20 -9.28
C ALA A 57 -4.21 -5.24 -10.20
N PRO A 58 -5.43 -4.85 -9.78
CA PRO A 58 -6.57 -4.81 -10.70
C PRO A 58 -6.59 -3.56 -11.59
N GLN A 59 -5.64 -2.64 -11.42
CA GLN A 59 -5.53 -1.41 -12.22
C GLN A 59 -4.48 -1.57 -13.33
N CYS A 60 -4.41 -0.57 -14.20
CA CYS A 60 -3.36 -0.47 -15.21
C CYS A 60 -1.98 -0.28 -14.56
N ALA A 61 -0.91 -0.63 -15.26
CA ALA A 61 0.45 -0.54 -14.74
C ALA A 61 0.80 0.90 -14.30
N GLU A 62 0.28 1.88 -15.02
CA GLU A 62 0.39 3.32 -14.82
C GLU A 62 -0.15 3.76 -13.45
N ALA A 63 -1.08 3.01 -12.84
CA ALA A 63 -1.59 3.31 -11.51
C ALA A 63 -0.49 3.29 -10.44
N ALA A 64 0.53 2.45 -10.63
CA ALA A 64 1.68 2.32 -9.75
C ALA A 64 2.84 3.28 -10.13
N GLN A 65 2.76 3.92 -11.30
CA GLN A 65 3.83 4.77 -11.81
C GLN A 65 3.68 6.20 -11.27
N PRO A 66 4.72 6.77 -10.67
CA PRO A 66 4.70 8.19 -10.34
C PRO A 66 4.66 8.99 -11.64
N ALA A 67 3.84 10.04 -11.64
CA ALA A 67 3.65 10.85 -12.83
C ALA A 67 3.41 12.31 -12.46
N THR A 68 3.76 13.20 -13.38
CA THR A 68 3.38 14.61 -13.36
C THR A 68 2.58 14.95 -14.59
N ALA A 69 1.56 15.79 -14.43
CA ALA A 69 0.80 16.36 -15.52
C ALA A 69 0.87 17.88 -15.46
N ALA A 70 0.99 18.53 -16.61
CA ALA A 70 0.94 19.97 -16.77
C ALA A 70 0.05 20.32 -17.94
N THR A 71 -0.83 21.31 -17.77
CA THR A 71 -1.64 21.89 -18.83
C THR A 71 -1.23 23.34 -18.97
N VAL A 72 -0.66 23.67 -20.13
CA VAL A 72 -0.24 25.03 -20.47
C VAL A 72 -1.14 25.60 -21.55
N ARG A 73 -1.48 26.88 -21.41
CA ARG A 73 -2.20 27.69 -22.40
C ARG A 73 -1.24 28.72 -22.98
N PHE A 74 -1.42 29.06 -24.24
CA PHE A 74 -0.59 30.03 -24.95
C PHE A 74 -1.41 30.66 -26.08
N GLU A 75 -0.88 31.71 -26.69
CA GLU A 75 -1.54 32.36 -27.83
C GLU A 75 -1.52 31.42 -29.05
N PRO A 76 -2.65 31.20 -29.74
CA PRO A 76 -2.69 30.43 -30.98
C PRO A 76 -1.65 30.94 -32.00
N GLY A 77 -0.94 30.00 -32.63
CA GLY A 77 0.17 30.31 -33.54
C GLY A 77 1.53 30.51 -32.85
N THR A 78 1.63 30.25 -31.54
CA THR A 78 2.93 30.17 -30.84
C THR A 78 3.83 29.13 -31.51
N ALA A 79 5.08 29.49 -31.82
CA ALA A 79 6.02 28.62 -32.52
C ALA A 79 6.12 27.21 -31.87
N PRO A 80 5.97 26.10 -32.63
CA PRO A 80 6.00 24.74 -32.09
C PRO A 80 7.28 24.41 -31.31
N GLU A 81 8.41 25.02 -31.66
CA GLU A 81 9.69 24.85 -30.97
C GLU A 81 9.61 25.31 -29.51
N ARG A 82 8.89 26.40 -29.21
CA ARG A 82 8.66 26.85 -27.82
C ARG A 82 7.81 25.87 -27.04
N LEU A 83 6.85 25.23 -27.71
CA LEU A 83 6.02 24.20 -27.09
C LEU A 83 6.83 22.94 -26.81
N ALA A 84 7.76 22.58 -27.71
CA ALA A 84 8.74 21.52 -27.48
C ALA A 84 9.63 21.84 -26.28
N GLU A 85 10.17 23.06 -26.20
CA GLU A 85 10.97 23.53 -25.06
C GLU A 85 10.20 23.43 -23.73
N GLN A 86 8.92 23.82 -23.71
CA GLN A 86 8.07 23.67 -22.53
C GLN A 86 7.85 22.21 -22.14
N ALA A 87 7.56 21.34 -23.11
CA ALA A 87 7.40 19.90 -22.85
C ALA A 87 8.71 19.28 -22.34
N ASP A 88 9.85 19.69 -22.90
CA ASP A 88 11.18 19.25 -22.47
C ASP A 88 11.56 19.77 -21.10
N ALA A 89 11.16 20.98 -20.73
CA ALA A 89 11.31 21.50 -19.37
C ALA A 89 10.55 20.62 -18.35
N ASN A 90 9.32 20.20 -18.67
CA ASN A 90 8.53 19.31 -17.81
C ASN A 90 9.19 17.92 -17.66
N ARG A 91 9.69 17.35 -18.76
CA ARG A 91 10.47 16.10 -18.71
C ARG A 91 11.76 16.24 -17.92
N LYS A 92 12.41 17.41 -18.02
CA LYS A 92 13.69 17.69 -17.36
C LYS A 92 13.60 17.53 -15.84
N VAL A 93 12.45 17.86 -15.25
CA VAL A 93 12.18 17.69 -13.80
C VAL A 93 12.46 16.25 -13.36
N TRP A 94 12.07 15.26 -14.18
CA TRP A 94 12.33 13.85 -13.91
C TRP A 94 13.74 13.41 -14.27
N THR A 95 14.29 13.87 -15.40
CA THR A 95 15.65 13.48 -15.80
C THR A 95 16.72 14.02 -14.85
N ASP A 96 16.52 15.19 -14.26
CA ASP A 96 17.41 15.76 -13.24
C ASP A 96 17.44 14.92 -11.94
N ARG A 97 16.40 14.11 -11.72
CA ARG A 97 16.30 13.13 -10.63
C ARG A 97 16.87 11.77 -11.01
N GLY A 98 17.44 11.63 -12.21
CA GLY A 98 17.95 10.38 -12.73
C GLY A 98 16.86 9.38 -13.14
N ARG A 99 15.65 9.87 -13.45
CA ARG A 99 14.54 9.06 -13.98
C ARG A 99 14.45 9.21 -15.51
N ASP A 100 13.94 8.19 -16.18
CA ASP A 100 13.59 8.27 -17.60
C ASP A 100 12.07 8.13 -17.74
N PRO A 101 11.34 9.25 -17.86
CA PRO A 101 9.89 9.21 -17.99
C PRO A 101 9.46 8.88 -19.42
N GLU A 102 8.37 8.13 -19.54
CA GLU A 102 7.55 8.03 -20.74
C GLU A 102 6.62 9.23 -20.84
N ARG A 103 6.65 9.89 -22.00
CA ARG A 103 5.86 11.09 -22.27
C ARG A 103 4.59 10.76 -23.03
N ALA A 104 3.50 11.39 -22.62
CA ALA A 104 2.30 11.54 -23.44
C ALA A 104 1.95 13.03 -23.58
N LEU A 105 1.66 13.46 -24.80
CA LEU A 105 1.21 14.82 -25.11
C LEU A 105 -0.22 14.76 -25.60
N LEU A 106 -1.05 15.69 -25.13
CA LEU A 106 -2.47 15.72 -25.45
C LEU A 106 -2.91 17.15 -25.74
N VAL A 107 -3.79 17.29 -26.72
CA VAL A 107 -4.62 18.49 -26.87
C VAL A 107 -6.01 18.11 -26.36
N LEU A 108 -6.19 18.33 -25.06
CA LEU A 108 -7.41 17.98 -24.36
C LEU A 108 -8.41 19.12 -24.35
N SER A 109 -9.65 18.73 -24.59
CA SER A 109 -10.84 19.52 -24.36
C SER A 109 -11.08 19.69 -22.87
N SER A 110 -11.16 20.93 -22.36
CA SER A 110 -11.63 21.17 -20.99
C SER A 110 -13.10 20.73 -20.87
N ILE A 111 -13.36 19.58 -20.26
CA ILE A 111 -14.68 19.26 -19.71
C ILE A 111 -14.89 20.23 -18.55
N GLY A 112 -15.68 21.28 -18.76
CA GLY A 112 -16.03 22.19 -17.68
C GLY A 112 -16.72 21.43 -16.53
N PRO A 113 -16.69 21.93 -15.28
CA PRO A 113 -17.27 21.27 -14.09
C PRO A 113 -18.77 20.93 -14.16
N ALA A 114 -19.44 21.28 -15.26
CA ALA A 114 -20.85 21.07 -15.52
C ALA A 114 -21.15 20.07 -16.65
N GLY A 115 -20.13 19.39 -17.22
CA GLY A 115 -20.36 18.39 -18.28
C GLY A 115 -20.84 18.99 -19.61
N ASN A 116 -20.63 20.28 -19.85
CA ASN A 116 -20.93 20.91 -21.14
C ASN A 116 -19.79 20.61 -22.15
N PRO A 117 -20.08 19.99 -23.29
CA PRO A 117 -19.12 19.82 -24.39
C PRO A 117 -18.92 21.17 -25.09
N GLN A 118 -18.07 22.04 -24.55
CA GLN A 118 -17.66 23.29 -25.21
C GLN A 118 -16.14 23.46 -25.31
N ALA A 119 -15.37 22.45 -24.86
CA ALA A 119 -13.90 22.39 -24.85
C ALA A 119 -13.15 21.85 -26.08
N ALA A 120 -13.77 21.21 -27.08
CA ALA A 120 -13.03 20.34 -28.00
C ALA A 120 -12.27 21.06 -29.11
N VAL A 121 -11.23 20.41 -29.65
CA VAL A 121 -10.54 20.92 -30.83
C VAL A 121 -11.52 20.86 -32.01
N PRO A 122 -11.83 21.98 -32.67
CA PRO A 122 -12.73 21.95 -33.82
C PRO A 122 -12.05 21.18 -34.94
N VAL A 123 -12.78 20.19 -35.46
CA VAL A 123 -12.36 19.40 -36.63
C VAL A 123 -13.33 19.69 -37.76
N ARG A 124 -12.81 19.85 -38.98
CA ARG A 124 -13.60 19.91 -40.20
C ARG A 124 -13.19 18.77 -41.14
N ASP A 125 -14.18 18.23 -41.83
CA ASP A 125 -14.01 17.18 -42.81
C ASP A 125 -13.24 17.64 -44.07
N THR A 126 -13.10 16.74 -45.05
CA THR A 126 -12.38 17.00 -46.31
C THR A 126 -13.02 18.10 -47.17
N THR A 127 -14.27 18.48 -46.89
CA THR A 127 -15.01 19.56 -47.57
C THR A 127 -15.01 20.87 -46.78
N GLY A 128 -14.45 20.89 -45.56
CA GLY A 128 -14.44 22.03 -44.66
C GLY A 128 -15.70 22.18 -43.81
N THR A 129 -16.58 21.17 -43.81
CA THR A 129 -17.77 21.12 -42.93
C THR A 129 -17.35 20.76 -41.50
N PRO A 130 -17.81 21.49 -40.47
CA PRO A 130 -17.51 21.15 -39.08
C PRO A 130 -18.06 19.77 -38.67
N MET A 131 -17.22 18.98 -38.02
CA MET A 131 -17.60 17.69 -37.44
C MET A 131 -18.50 17.90 -36.21
N SER A 132 -19.55 17.07 -36.09
CA SER A 132 -20.48 17.12 -34.96
C SER A 132 -19.95 16.43 -33.71
N GLN A 133 -19.09 15.42 -33.88
CA GLN A 133 -18.43 14.72 -32.78
C GLN A 133 -17.08 15.39 -32.47
N PRO A 134 -16.84 15.78 -31.20
CA PRO A 134 -15.57 16.36 -30.79
C PRO A 134 -14.43 15.33 -30.88
N ALA A 135 -13.20 15.83 -31.00
CA ALA A 135 -12.01 15.01 -31.00
C ALA A 135 -11.04 15.39 -29.87
N THR A 136 -10.31 14.39 -29.38
CA THR A 136 -9.13 14.55 -28.53
C THR A 136 -7.93 14.12 -29.33
N LEU A 137 -6.89 14.96 -29.39
CA LEU A 137 -5.64 14.60 -30.06
C LEU A 137 -4.62 14.13 -29.01
N VAL A 138 -3.97 13.00 -29.27
CA VAL A 138 -2.91 12.45 -28.41
C VAL A 138 -1.68 12.06 -29.23
N TRP A 139 -0.53 12.17 -28.61
CA TRP A 139 0.72 11.59 -29.06
C TRP A 139 1.39 10.89 -27.88
N ARG A 140 1.88 9.68 -28.13
CA ARG A 140 2.72 8.92 -27.21
C ARG A 140 3.66 8.04 -28.04
N PRO A 141 4.89 7.76 -27.58
CA PRO A 141 5.81 6.87 -28.27
C PRO A 141 5.16 5.52 -28.60
N GLY A 142 5.18 5.13 -29.88
CA GLY A 142 4.65 3.85 -30.35
C GLY A 142 3.12 3.76 -30.44
N ALA A 143 2.36 4.85 -30.26
CA ALA A 143 0.89 4.80 -30.23
C ALA A 143 0.26 4.12 -31.46
N THR A 144 0.83 4.33 -32.65
CA THR A 144 0.37 3.74 -33.91
C THR A 144 0.67 2.25 -34.04
N ASP A 145 1.64 1.73 -33.26
CA ASP A 145 1.97 0.30 -33.22
C ASP A 145 1.01 -0.49 -32.31
N HIS A 146 0.21 0.22 -31.52
CA HIS A 146 -0.72 -0.31 -30.54
C HIS A 146 -2.20 -0.14 -30.96
N VAL A 147 -2.46 -0.01 -32.26
CA VAL A 147 -3.81 0.01 -32.82
C VAL A 147 -3.95 -0.99 -33.96
N GLU A 148 -5.15 -1.50 -34.19
CA GLU A 148 -5.43 -2.32 -35.36
C GLU A 148 -5.55 -1.42 -36.60
N VAL A 149 -4.53 -1.44 -37.45
CA VAL A 149 -4.46 -0.61 -38.65
C VAL A 149 -5.43 -1.09 -39.72
N VAL A 150 -6.28 -0.19 -40.21
CA VAL A 150 -7.17 -0.43 -41.36
C VAL A 150 -6.46 -0.03 -42.65
N ASP A 151 -5.88 1.16 -42.68
CA ASP A 151 -5.08 1.67 -43.79
C ASP A 151 -4.05 2.69 -43.27
N SER A 152 -2.90 2.83 -43.93
CA SER A 152 -1.87 3.78 -43.53
C SER A 152 -0.90 4.13 -44.64
N ALA A 153 -0.34 5.34 -44.56
CA ALA A 153 0.75 5.79 -45.40
C ALA A 153 1.91 6.28 -44.52
N PRO A 154 3.17 6.08 -44.96
CA PRO A 154 4.31 6.62 -44.24
C PRO A 154 4.33 8.15 -44.32
N GLY A 155 4.54 8.81 -43.19
CA GLY A 155 4.70 10.26 -43.12
C GLY A 155 4.08 10.88 -41.88
N PRO A 156 4.26 12.21 -41.71
CA PRO A 156 3.60 12.98 -40.66
C PRO A 156 2.11 13.09 -40.93
N GLY A 157 1.33 13.32 -39.88
CA GLY A 157 -0.11 13.51 -39.98
C GLY A 157 -0.88 12.89 -38.82
N VAL A 158 -2.19 12.78 -39.01
CA VAL A 158 -3.11 12.28 -37.98
C VAL A 158 -3.71 10.95 -38.38
N TRP A 159 -3.90 10.09 -37.38
CA TRP A 159 -4.58 8.82 -37.49
C TRP A 159 -6.00 8.96 -36.95
N LEU A 160 -6.97 8.49 -37.73
CA LEU A 160 -8.38 8.59 -37.41
C LEU A 160 -8.96 7.22 -37.03
N PRO A 161 -9.85 7.15 -36.04
CA PRO A 161 -10.71 5.98 -35.87
C PRO A 161 -11.56 5.76 -37.13
N ALA A 162 -11.80 4.50 -37.51
CA ALA A 162 -12.51 4.13 -38.72
C ALA A 162 -13.90 4.77 -38.81
N SER A 163 -14.66 4.75 -37.70
CA SER A 163 -15.98 5.39 -37.64
C SER A 163 -15.93 6.90 -37.87
N TYR A 164 -14.87 7.55 -37.37
CA TYR A 164 -14.66 9.00 -37.51
C TYR A 164 -14.18 9.37 -38.92
N ALA A 165 -13.33 8.55 -39.53
CA ALA A 165 -12.88 8.70 -40.91
C ALA A 165 -14.06 8.57 -41.89
N GLU A 166 -14.95 7.60 -41.67
CA GLU A 166 -16.19 7.44 -42.45
C GLU A 166 -17.09 8.67 -42.32
N ALA A 167 -17.32 9.16 -41.10
CA ALA A 167 -18.12 10.35 -40.86
C ALA A 167 -17.51 11.62 -41.48
N ALA A 168 -16.18 11.72 -41.53
CA ALA A 168 -15.44 12.81 -42.14
C ALA A 168 -15.25 12.65 -43.66
N ASN A 169 -15.73 11.55 -44.26
CA ASN A 169 -15.48 11.19 -45.65
C ASN A 169 -14.00 11.37 -46.03
N ALA A 170 -13.12 10.84 -45.16
CA ALA A 170 -11.68 11.00 -45.23
C ALA A 170 -11.01 9.65 -45.40
N THR A 171 -10.02 9.59 -46.29
CA THR A 171 -9.17 8.43 -46.54
C THR A 171 -7.71 8.81 -46.33
N VAL A 172 -6.82 7.81 -46.29
CA VAL A 172 -5.38 8.05 -46.13
C VAL A 172 -4.87 8.92 -47.29
N GLY A 173 -4.15 9.98 -46.95
CA GLY A 173 -3.66 10.98 -47.89
C GLY A 173 -4.58 12.19 -48.10
N ASP A 174 -5.86 12.11 -47.70
CA ASP A 174 -6.73 13.28 -47.66
C ASP A 174 -6.28 14.25 -46.56
N ALA A 175 -6.69 15.51 -46.68
CA ALA A 175 -6.43 16.53 -45.67
C ALA A 175 -7.71 16.87 -44.90
N ILE A 176 -7.64 16.83 -43.57
CA ILE A 176 -8.67 17.35 -42.68
C ILE A 176 -8.17 18.61 -41.98
N THR A 177 -9.08 19.40 -41.42
CA THR A 177 -8.69 20.62 -40.71
C THR A 177 -8.91 20.45 -39.22
N ILE A 178 -7.86 20.61 -38.42
CA ILE A 178 -7.90 20.54 -36.95
C ILE A 178 -7.37 21.87 -36.41
N ALA A 179 -8.14 22.55 -35.55
CA ALA A 179 -7.80 23.89 -35.05
C ALA A 179 -7.43 24.88 -36.18
N ASP A 180 -8.23 24.88 -37.26
CA ASP A 180 -8.00 25.69 -38.47
C ASP A 180 -6.66 25.43 -39.19
N THR A 181 -5.98 24.32 -38.86
CA THR A 181 -4.76 23.84 -39.52
C THR A 181 -5.06 22.61 -40.36
N SER A 182 -4.69 22.64 -41.63
CA SER A 182 -4.85 21.49 -42.54
C SER A 182 -3.73 20.47 -42.29
N VAL A 183 -4.10 19.22 -42.05
CA VAL A 183 -3.19 18.12 -41.74
C VAL A 183 -3.59 16.87 -42.53
N PRO A 184 -2.63 16.14 -43.14
CA PRO A 184 -2.93 14.90 -43.85
C PRO A 184 -3.36 13.80 -42.88
N VAL A 185 -4.26 12.94 -43.35
CA VAL A 185 -4.61 11.68 -42.71
C VAL A 185 -3.51 10.67 -43.04
N ALA A 186 -2.68 10.37 -42.04
CA ALA A 186 -1.57 9.43 -42.17
C ALA A 186 -2.02 7.97 -42.02
N GLY A 187 -3.14 7.74 -41.32
CA GLY A 187 -3.69 6.40 -41.15
C GLY A 187 -5.12 6.38 -40.66
N VAL A 188 -5.75 5.21 -40.79
CA VAL A 188 -7.06 4.89 -40.25
C VAL A 188 -6.93 3.60 -39.47
N TYR A 189 -7.50 3.56 -38.27
CA TYR A 189 -7.40 2.41 -37.39
C TYR A 189 -8.78 2.02 -36.83
N THR A 190 -8.95 0.76 -36.45
CA THR A 190 -10.20 0.27 -35.85
C THR A 190 -10.46 1.00 -34.54
N ASP A 191 -11.68 1.49 -34.34
CA ASP A 191 -12.07 2.17 -33.11
C ASP A 191 -11.67 1.38 -31.84
N LEU A 192 -10.99 2.04 -30.89
CA LEU A 192 -10.47 1.39 -29.67
C LEU A 192 -11.58 0.86 -28.75
N PHE A 193 -12.81 1.36 -28.88
CA PHE A 193 -13.96 0.85 -28.12
C PHE A 193 -14.54 -0.44 -28.70
N ASP A 194 -14.20 -0.79 -29.95
CA ASP A 194 -14.65 -2.01 -30.64
C ASP A 194 -13.62 -3.16 -30.59
N THR A 195 -12.44 -2.91 -30.01
CA THR A 195 -11.33 -3.86 -29.93
C THR A 195 -10.91 -4.11 -28.47
N ASP A 196 -10.02 -5.08 -28.23
CA ASP A 196 -9.26 -5.15 -26.98
C ASP A 196 -8.00 -4.29 -27.15
N PRO A 197 -7.98 -3.08 -26.57
CA PRO A 197 -6.90 -2.13 -26.81
C PRO A 197 -5.61 -2.50 -26.06
N GLY A 198 -5.65 -3.57 -25.24
CA GLY A 198 -4.47 -4.10 -24.57
C GLY A 198 -3.89 -3.19 -23.47
N PRO A 199 -2.74 -3.57 -22.89
CA PRO A 199 -2.16 -2.86 -21.74
C PRO A 199 -1.69 -1.45 -22.07
N TYR A 200 -1.34 -1.16 -23.33
CA TYR A 200 -0.81 0.15 -23.74
C TYR A 200 -1.83 1.28 -23.56
N TRP A 201 -3.11 1.00 -23.80
CA TRP A 201 -4.21 1.97 -23.72
C TRP A 201 -5.00 1.90 -22.42
N CYS A 202 -4.66 0.96 -21.52
CA CYS A 202 -5.44 0.68 -20.31
C CYS A 202 -5.74 1.95 -19.49
N ASP A 203 -4.72 2.81 -19.27
CA ASP A 203 -4.88 4.02 -18.46
C ASP A 203 -5.57 5.19 -19.18
N TYR A 204 -5.80 5.03 -20.48
CA TYR A 204 -6.36 6.05 -21.36
C TYR A 204 -7.80 5.74 -21.76
N GLY A 205 -8.45 4.80 -21.09
CA GLY A 205 -9.85 4.41 -21.32
C GLY A 205 -10.80 5.61 -21.37
N ASP A 206 -10.62 6.59 -20.48
CA ASP A 206 -11.43 7.82 -20.43
C ASP A 206 -11.35 8.67 -21.71
N LEU A 207 -10.35 8.43 -22.58
CA LEU A 207 -10.21 9.13 -23.85
C LEU A 207 -11.06 8.55 -24.98
N TYR A 208 -11.42 7.27 -24.91
CA TYR A 208 -12.14 6.56 -25.98
C TYR A 208 -13.35 5.75 -25.49
N LEU A 209 -13.62 5.73 -24.18
CA LEU A 209 -14.80 5.14 -23.55
C LEU A 209 -15.60 6.23 -22.83
N ASN A 210 -16.92 6.04 -22.73
CA ASN A 210 -17.77 6.84 -21.87
C ASN A 210 -18.46 5.96 -20.82
N GLU A 211 -17.75 5.69 -19.72
CA GLU A 211 -18.27 4.84 -18.65
C GLU A 211 -19.45 5.48 -17.87
N THR A 212 -19.56 6.81 -17.93
CA THR A 212 -20.57 7.56 -17.16
C THR A 212 -21.91 7.70 -17.89
N SER A 213 -21.93 7.56 -19.21
CA SER A 213 -23.14 7.70 -20.02
C SER A 213 -23.08 6.88 -21.30
N ALA A 214 -23.86 5.80 -21.36
CA ALA A 214 -24.00 4.97 -22.55
C ALA A 214 -24.65 5.69 -23.75
N ASN A 215 -25.28 6.85 -23.54
CA ASN A 215 -26.03 7.58 -24.57
C ASN A 215 -25.26 8.76 -25.18
N VAL A 216 -24.04 9.04 -24.70
CA VAL A 216 -23.19 10.11 -25.24
C VAL A 216 -21.92 9.46 -25.76
N PRO A 217 -21.67 9.46 -27.08
CA PRO A 217 -20.44 8.89 -27.61
C PRO A 217 -19.24 9.65 -27.04
N PRO A 218 -18.16 8.96 -26.65
CA PRO A 218 -16.92 9.63 -26.24
C PRO A 218 -16.37 10.47 -27.42
N PRO A 219 -15.53 11.48 -27.14
CA PRO A 219 -14.79 12.17 -28.18
C PRO A 219 -14.00 11.16 -29.03
N ALA A 220 -13.87 11.42 -30.33
CA ALA A 220 -13.00 10.61 -31.16
C ALA A 220 -11.54 10.81 -30.74
N LEU A 221 -10.83 9.72 -30.47
CA LEU A 221 -9.40 9.79 -30.18
C LEU A 221 -8.64 9.87 -31.50
N LEU A 222 -7.92 10.96 -31.75
CA LEU A 222 -7.03 11.09 -32.91
C LEU A 222 -5.60 10.89 -32.43
N LEU A 223 -4.79 10.15 -33.19
CA LEU A 223 -3.38 9.96 -32.86
C LEU A 223 -2.54 10.82 -33.80
N ALA A 224 -1.65 11.64 -33.26
CA ALA A 224 -0.60 12.24 -34.09
C ALA A 224 0.46 11.16 -34.38
N ALA A 225 0.88 11.04 -35.65
CA ALA A 225 1.89 10.07 -36.06
C ALA A 225 3.26 10.31 -35.39
N ASP A 226 3.54 11.57 -35.04
CA ASP A 226 4.79 12.00 -34.45
C ASP A 226 4.57 13.20 -33.49
N GLN A 227 5.60 13.51 -32.70
CA GLN A 227 5.54 14.56 -31.69
C GLN A 227 5.36 15.95 -32.33
N GLU A 228 6.00 16.18 -33.46
CA GLU A 228 6.02 17.46 -34.15
C GLU A 228 4.63 17.81 -34.68
N THR A 229 3.94 16.83 -35.28
CA THR A 229 2.55 16.96 -35.73
C THR A 229 1.64 17.40 -34.57
N LEU A 230 1.78 16.79 -33.39
CA LEU A 230 0.96 17.20 -32.24
C LEU A 230 1.31 18.61 -31.75
N LEU A 231 2.59 19.00 -31.75
CA LEU A 231 3.00 20.34 -31.34
C LEU A 231 2.52 21.43 -32.31
N VAL A 232 2.50 21.14 -33.62
CA VAL A 232 1.90 22.02 -34.64
C VAL A 232 0.39 22.20 -34.39
N LEU A 233 -0.33 21.11 -34.14
CA LEU A 233 -1.76 21.18 -33.85
C LEU A 233 -2.04 21.83 -32.49
N SER A 234 -1.17 21.64 -31.50
CA SER A 234 -1.24 22.33 -30.20
C SER A 234 -1.04 23.83 -30.36
N SER A 235 -0.06 24.23 -31.19
CA SER A 235 0.21 25.62 -31.54
C SER A 235 -1.04 26.31 -32.07
N ALA A 236 -1.75 25.66 -32.98
CA ALA A 236 -3.00 26.18 -33.53
C ALA A 236 -4.15 26.20 -32.51
N ALA A 237 -4.21 25.20 -31.62
CA ALA A 237 -5.26 25.09 -30.60
C ALA A 237 -5.06 26.04 -29.39
N GLY A 238 -3.84 26.53 -29.14
CA GLY A 238 -3.54 27.40 -28.00
C GLY A 238 -3.47 26.66 -26.65
N LEU A 239 -3.34 25.33 -26.67
CA LEU A 239 -3.31 24.49 -25.47
C LEU A 239 -2.42 23.26 -25.68
N LEU A 240 -1.68 22.89 -24.65
CA LEU A 240 -0.91 21.64 -24.60
C LEU A 240 -1.02 21.05 -23.20
N GLN A 241 -1.35 19.76 -23.12
CA GLN A 241 -1.20 18.98 -21.91
C GLN A 241 -0.04 18.00 -22.08
N THR A 242 0.85 17.98 -21.09
CA THR A 242 1.99 17.08 -21.03
C THR A 242 1.83 16.17 -19.82
N THR A 243 2.00 14.87 -20.00
CA THR A 243 2.09 13.90 -18.92
C THR A 243 3.42 13.19 -19.02
N GLU A 244 4.16 13.15 -17.91
CA GLU A 244 5.44 12.47 -17.78
C GLU A 244 5.26 11.37 -16.74
N GLN A 245 5.39 10.11 -17.12
CA GLN A 245 5.19 8.93 -16.26
C GLN A 245 6.50 8.17 -16.11
N VAL A 246 6.86 7.75 -14.90
CA VAL A 246 8.10 6.98 -14.67
C VAL A 246 7.76 5.50 -14.49
N PRO A 247 8.18 4.61 -15.42
CA PRO A 247 7.94 3.18 -15.30
C PRO A 247 8.44 2.61 -13.97
N THR A 248 7.58 1.84 -13.29
CA THR A 248 7.86 1.24 -11.97
C THR A 248 7.37 -0.20 -11.96
N ARG A 249 8.13 -1.10 -11.33
CA ARG A 249 7.74 -2.50 -11.13
C ARG A 249 6.85 -2.64 -9.91
N LEU A 250 5.59 -3.01 -10.12
CA LEU A 250 4.60 -3.13 -9.05
C LEU A 250 4.88 -4.30 -8.09
N ASP A 251 5.41 -5.40 -8.64
CA ASP A 251 5.70 -6.65 -7.93
C ASP A 251 6.83 -6.53 -6.90
N GLU A 252 7.65 -5.49 -7.02
CA GLU A 252 8.77 -5.19 -6.11
C GLU A 252 8.50 -3.95 -5.24
N LEU A 253 7.31 -3.34 -5.37
CA LEU A 253 7.04 -2.03 -4.76
C LEU A 253 6.61 -2.18 -3.30
N SER A 254 7.53 -1.90 -2.37
CA SER A 254 7.18 -1.75 -0.96
C SER A 254 6.44 -0.43 -0.69
N VAL A 255 5.74 -0.34 0.44
CA VAL A 255 5.01 0.90 0.78
C VAL A 255 5.94 2.04 1.18
N ASP A 256 7.12 1.76 1.75
CA ASP A 256 8.12 2.80 1.99
C ASP A 256 8.63 3.38 0.66
N GLU A 257 8.94 2.53 -0.32
CA GLU A 257 9.33 2.99 -1.66
C GLU A 257 8.19 3.75 -2.35
N ALA A 258 6.96 3.24 -2.29
CA ALA A 258 5.80 3.95 -2.83
C ALA A 258 5.60 5.33 -2.16
N ARG A 259 5.85 5.46 -0.85
CA ARG A 259 5.80 6.75 -0.16
C ARG A 259 6.89 7.69 -0.65
N ASP A 260 8.10 7.19 -0.86
CA ASP A 260 9.21 7.97 -1.40
C ASP A 260 8.89 8.44 -2.83
N LEU A 261 8.33 7.58 -3.68
CA LEU A 261 7.84 7.94 -5.03
C LEU A 261 6.71 8.98 -4.97
N VAL A 262 5.78 8.85 -4.02
CA VAL A 262 4.71 9.85 -3.80
C VAL A 262 5.29 11.21 -3.39
N ALA A 263 6.32 11.22 -2.55
CA ALA A 263 7.02 12.45 -2.18
C ALA A 263 7.78 13.04 -3.38
N GLU A 264 8.46 12.20 -4.15
CA GLU A 264 9.20 12.59 -5.36
C GLU A 264 8.29 13.20 -6.43
N GLN A 265 7.14 12.57 -6.75
CA GLN A 265 6.21 13.11 -7.74
C GLN A 265 5.55 14.41 -7.29
N ARG A 266 5.28 14.59 -5.99
CA ARG A 266 4.73 15.84 -5.46
C ARG A 266 5.75 16.97 -5.54
N ALA A 267 7.02 16.67 -5.23
CA ALA A 267 8.11 17.62 -5.40
C ALA A 267 8.29 17.99 -6.88
N ALA A 268 8.28 16.99 -7.77
CA ALA A 268 8.35 17.21 -9.22
C ALA A 268 7.18 18.06 -9.73
N ALA A 269 5.95 17.78 -9.30
CA ALA A 269 4.79 18.58 -9.68
C ALA A 269 4.87 20.04 -9.18
N GLY A 270 5.48 20.27 -8.02
CA GLY A 270 5.72 21.61 -7.46
C GLY A 270 6.82 22.40 -8.15
N GLU A 271 7.64 21.75 -8.98
CA GLU A 271 8.70 22.36 -9.79
C GLU A 271 8.26 22.66 -11.22
N LEU A 272 7.05 22.24 -11.61
CA LEU A 272 6.48 22.60 -12.90
C LEU A 272 6.22 24.12 -12.94
N THR A 273 6.75 24.77 -13.96
CA THR A 273 6.65 26.21 -14.14
C THR A 273 6.26 26.57 -15.56
N ASP A 274 5.77 27.79 -15.70
CA ASP A 274 5.59 28.43 -17.00
C ASP A 274 6.89 28.79 -17.67
N GLY A 275 6.97 28.50 -18.96
CA GLY A 275 7.95 29.05 -19.88
C GLY A 275 7.48 30.39 -20.45
N GLU A 276 8.40 31.08 -21.12
CA GLU A 276 8.12 32.37 -21.76
C GLU A 276 6.98 32.25 -22.78
N GLY A 277 5.93 33.06 -22.63
CA GLY A 277 4.76 33.06 -23.52
C GLY A 277 3.76 31.93 -23.28
N THR A 278 3.94 31.14 -22.22
CA THR A 278 3.00 30.10 -21.79
C THR A 278 2.42 30.43 -20.40
N ALA A 279 1.26 29.85 -20.08
CA ALA A 279 0.59 29.99 -18.80
C ALA A 279 0.07 28.64 -18.27
N LEU A 280 0.43 28.28 -17.05
CA LEU A 280 0.23 26.97 -16.44
C LEU A 280 -1.12 27.06 -15.80
N VAL A 281 -2.11 26.54 -16.51
CA VAL A 281 -3.51 26.62 -16.11
C VAL A 281 -3.93 25.40 -15.28
N GLY A 282 -3.11 24.35 -15.27
CA GLY A 282 -3.28 23.18 -14.43
C GLY A 282 -1.99 22.40 -14.27
N SER A 283 -1.78 21.85 -13.09
CA SER A 283 -0.70 20.90 -12.81
C SER A 283 -1.19 19.86 -11.82
N GLY A 284 -0.63 18.66 -11.90
CA GLY A 284 -1.03 17.55 -11.05
C GLY A 284 -0.04 16.41 -11.07
N TRP A 285 -0.41 15.33 -10.39
CA TRP A 285 0.37 14.10 -10.30
C TRP A 285 -0.57 12.89 -10.24
N ASN A 286 0.01 11.68 -10.25
CA ASN A 286 -0.78 10.47 -10.08
C ASN A 286 -1.31 10.32 -8.64
N GLU A 287 -2.57 10.67 -8.43
CA GLU A 287 -3.25 10.54 -7.13
C GLU A 287 -3.62 9.10 -6.76
N ARG A 288 -3.58 8.14 -7.70
CA ARG A 288 -3.96 6.74 -7.42
C ARG A 288 -2.91 6.06 -6.54
N LEU A 289 -1.63 6.27 -6.84
CA LEU A 289 -0.53 5.78 -6.00
C LEU A 289 -0.63 6.33 -4.58
N ASP A 290 -0.93 7.63 -4.45
CA ASP A 290 -1.13 8.32 -3.17
C ASP A 290 -2.25 7.66 -2.33
N ARG A 291 -3.45 7.52 -2.92
CA ARG A 291 -4.58 6.86 -2.26
C ARG A 291 -4.30 5.41 -1.89
N ALA A 292 -3.54 4.69 -2.72
CA ALA A 292 -3.19 3.31 -2.48
C ALA A 292 -2.24 3.18 -1.27
N VAL A 293 -1.24 4.08 -1.16
CA VAL A 293 -0.35 4.22 0.00
C VAL A 293 -1.15 4.58 1.26
N GLU A 294 -1.98 5.61 1.23
CA GLU A 294 -2.81 6.03 2.36
C GLU A 294 -3.69 4.88 2.88
N ARG A 295 -4.31 4.12 1.97
CA ARG A 295 -5.16 2.98 2.35
C ARG A 295 -4.34 1.82 2.92
N ALA A 296 -3.16 1.54 2.36
CA ALA A 296 -2.27 0.50 2.89
C ALA A 296 -1.81 0.83 4.32
N GLU A 297 -1.45 2.09 4.59
CA GLU A 297 -1.09 2.57 5.95
C GLU A 297 -2.28 2.48 6.92
N LEU A 298 -3.49 2.80 6.45
CA LEU A 298 -4.70 2.68 7.26
C LEU A 298 -4.99 1.22 7.64
N ILE A 299 -4.76 0.27 6.73
CA ILE A 299 -4.87 -1.17 6.99
C ILE A 299 -3.82 -1.61 8.02
N GLU A 300 -2.56 -1.21 7.86
CA GLU A 300 -1.49 -1.50 8.84
C GLU A 300 -1.86 -0.99 10.24
N ALA A 301 -2.33 0.26 10.33
CA ALA A 301 -2.74 0.87 11.59
C ALA A 301 -3.89 0.09 12.27
N GLY A 302 -4.80 -0.48 11.48
CA GLY A 302 -5.86 -1.37 11.96
C GLY A 302 -5.34 -2.71 12.49
N LEU A 303 -4.32 -3.28 11.85
CA LEU A 303 -3.73 -4.58 12.23
C LEU A 303 -2.75 -4.47 13.42
N ARG A 304 -2.14 -3.30 13.63
CA ARG A 304 -1.11 -3.08 14.64
C ARG A 304 -1.57 -3.45 16.06
N GLY A 305 -2.80 -3.07 16.44
CA GLY A 305 -3.35 -3.34 17.77
C GLY A 305 -3.41 -4.86 18.09
N PRO A 306 -4.14 -5.65 17.29
CA PRO A 306 -4.20 -7.10 17.45
C PRO A 306 -2.84 -7.80 17.37
N VAL A 307 -2.01 -7.47 16.36
CA VAL A 307 -0.72 -8.15 16.13
C VAL A 307 0.25 -7.90 17.29
N VAL A 308 0.38 -6.64 17.74
CA VAL A 308 1.27 -6.30 18.87
C VAL A 308 0.78 -6.94 20.16
N ALA A 309 -0.54 -7.04 20.39
CA ALA A 309 -1.08 -7.71 21.57
C ALA A 309 -0.73 -9.20 21.60
N VAL A 310 -0.87 -9.90 20.47
CA VAL A 310 -0.50 -11.32 20.34
C VAL A 310 1.01 -11.51 20.51
N ALA A 311 1.82 -10.68 19.86
CA ALA A 311 3.27 -10.73 19.99
C ALA A 311 3.74 -10.46 21.43
N ALA A 312 3.13 -9.51 22.13
CA ALA A 312 3.43 -9.23 23.53
C ALA A 312 3.07 -10.42 24.44
N ALA A 313 1.92 -11.06 24.23
CA ALA A 313 1.53 -12.25 25.00
C ALA A 313 2.48 -13.43 24.76
N ALA A 314 2.84 -13.68 23.50
CA ALA A 314 3.83 -14.69 23.12
C ALA A 314 5.22 -14.37 23.71
N GLY A 315 5.63 -13.10 23.66
CA GLY A 315 6.88 -12.62 24.23
C GLY A 315 6.96 -12.81 25.75
N VAL A 316 5.88 -12.51 26.49
CA VAL A 316 5.82 -12.75 27.95
C VAL A 316 5.95 -14.24 28.27
N LEU A 317 5.22 -15.10 27.55
CA LEU A 317 5.31 -16.56 27.74
C LEU A 317 6.73 -17.07 27.45
N ALA A 318 7.34 -16.63 26.34
CA ALA A 318 8.70 -17.00 25.98
C ALA A 318 9.72 -16.49 27.02
N LEU A 319 9.56 -15.27 27.53
CA LEU A 319 10.41 -14.72 28.57
C LEU A 319 10.34 -15.54 29.88
N LEU A 320 9.15 -16.04 30.25
CA LEU A 320 9.01 -16.95 31.39
C LEU A 320 9.75 -18.27 31.18
N LEU A 321 9.76 -18.81 29.95
CA LEU A 321 10.54 -20.01 29.61
C LEU A 321 12.06 -19.76 29.69
N VAL A 322 12.51 -18.60 29.23
CA VAL A 322 13.92 -18.18 29.36
C VAL A 322 14.30 -18.04 30.84
N ALA A 323 13.45 -17.41 31.66
CA ALA A 323 13.66 -17.30 33.10
C ALA A 323 13.72 -18.68 33.78
N ALA A 324 12.83 -19.61 33.43
CA ALA A 324 12.86 -20.98 33.92
C ALA A 324 14.17 -21.70 33.54
N SER A 325 14.69 -21.47 32.32
CA SER A 325 15.97 -22.01 31.86
C SER A 325 17.15 -21.46 32.67
N GLY A 326 17.12 -20.16 33.01
CA GLY A 326 18.08 -19.56 33.95
C GLY A 326 18.02 -20.16 35.36
N GLY A 327 16.81 -20.46 35.84
CA GLY A 327 16.64 -21.19 37.11
C GLY A 327 17.22 -22.61 37.06
N PHE A 328 17.04 -23.31 35.94
CA PHE A 328 17.59 -24.65 35.73
C PHE A 328 19.14 -24.67 35.73
N TRP A 329 19.78 -23.60 35.23
CA TRP A 329 21.23 -23.42 35.34
C TRP A 329 21.70 -23.45 36.81
N ALA A 330 20.99 -22.73 37.69
CA ALA A 330 21.32 -22.69 39.12
C ALA A 330 21.12 -24.05 39.80
N ASP A 331 20.08 -24.80 39.42
CA ASP A 331 19.79 -26.12 39.96
C ASP A 331 20.88 -27.14 39.58
N ARG A 332 21.26 -27.18 38.29
CA ARG A 332 22.31 -28.08 37.76
C ARG A 332 23.68 -27.81 38.36
N ARG A 333 23.96 -26.56 38.75
CA ARG A 333 25.24 -26.14 39.35
C ARG A 333 25.13 -25.87 40.84
N SER A 334 24.16 -26.47 41.53
CA SER A 334 23.89 -26.21 42.95
C SER A 334 25.10 -26.38 43.87
N ALA A 335 25.98 -27.36 43.60
CA ALA A 335 27.23 -27.54 44.37
C ALA A 335 28.20 -26.35 44.21
N GLU A 336 28.40 -25.89 42.98
CA GLU A 336 29.25 -24.74 42.68
C GLU A 336 28.66 -23.43 43.23
N VAL A 337 27.34 -23.24 43.06
CA VAL A 337 26.59 -22.09 43.57
C VAL A 337 26.72 -21.98 45.09
N ARG A 338 26.56 -23.09 45.82
CA ARG A 338 26.74 -23.14 47.29
C ARG A 338 28.18 -22.81 47.70
N LEU A 339 29.17 -23.36 46.99
CA LEU A 339 30.58 -23.07 47.27
C LEU A 339 30.90 -21.58 47.08
N LEU A 340 30.42 -20.96 46.00
CA LEU A 340 30.62 -19.54 45.73
C LEU A 340 29.89 -18.66 46.74
N ALA A 341 28.66 -19.03 47.11
CA ALA A 341 27.90 -18.34 48.15
C ALA A 341 28.59 -18.41 49.51
N ALA A 342 29.13 -19.57 49.91
CA ALA A 342 29.91 -19.73 51.13
C ALA A 342 31.20 -18.87 51.14
N ARG A 343 31.75 -18.59 49.95
CA ARG A 343 32.86 -17.63 49.75
C ARG A 343 32.41 -16.16 49.67
N GLY A 344 31.15 -15.87 49.99
CA GLY A 344 30.61 -14.51 50.03
C GLY A 344 30.08 -13.97 48.70
N ALA A 345 29.91 -14.80 47.67
CA ALA A 345 29.28 -14.35 46.42
C ALA A 345 27.77 -14.13 46.62
N GLY A 346 27.33 -12.87 46.49
CA GLY A 346 25.90 -12.54 46.58
C GLY A 346 25.07 -12.99 45.37
N PRO A 347 23.73 -13.00 45.47
CA PRO A 347 22.82 -13.42 44.38
C PRO A 347 23.04 -12.68 43.05
N ALA A 348 23.35 -11.39 43.12
CA ALA A 348 23.62 -10.56 41.93
C ALA A 348 24.90 -10.99 41.21
N ALA A 349 25.95 -11.37 41.94
CA ALA A 349 27.16 -11.90 41.34
C ALA A 349 26.84 -13.22 40.63
N LEU A 350 26.16 -14.15 41.31
CA LEU A 350 25.80 -15.45 40.74
C LEU A 350 24.92 -15.31 39.49
N GLY A 351 23.96 -14.38 39.49
CA GLY A 351 23.18 -14.03 38.29
C GLY A 351 24.04 -13.46 37.17
N GLY A 352 25.00 -12.59 37.49
CA GLY A 352 25.97 -12.07 36.51
C GLY A 352 26.86 -13.16 35.92
N LYS A 353 27.21 -14.19 36.70
CA LYS A 353 27.93 -15.35 36.18
C LYS A 353 27.06 -16.11 35.19
N ALA A 354 25.82 -16.40 35.57
CA ALA A 354 24.85 -17.04 34.68
C ALA A 354 24.70 -16.26 33.37
N ALA A 355 24.59 -14.93 33.44
CA ALA A 355 24.52 -14.08 32.25
C ALA A 355 25.75 -14.27 31.34
N LEU A 356 26.97 -14.26 31.89
CA LEU A 356 28.19 -14.44 31.09
C LEU A 356 28.30 -15.83 30.45
N GLU A 357 27.84 -16.88 31.13
CA GLU A 357 27.84 -18.23 30.56
C GLU A 357 26.73 -18.40 29.51
N LEU A 358 25.56 -17.83 29.76
CA LEU A 358 24.41 -17.96 28.88
C LEU A 358 24.42 -16.97 27.71
N PHE A 359 25.32 -15.99 27.72
CA PHE A 359 25.41 -14.94 26.70
C PHE A 359 25.48 -15.51 25.28
N LEU A 360 26.46 -16.38 25.01
CA LEU A 360 26.69 -16.89 23.66
C LEU A 360 25.55 -17.80 23.18
N PRO A 361 25.06 -18.79 23.97
CA PRO A 361 23.86 -19.54 23.60
C PRO A 361 22.61 -18.67 23.37
N ALA A 362 22.41 -17.65 24.21
CA ALA A 362 21.28 -16.73 24.07
C ALA A 362 21.40 -15.84 22.82
N LEU A 363 22.61 -15.41 22.48
CA LEU A 363 22.88 -14.60 21.29
C LEU A 363 22.63 -15.42 20.01
N LEU A 364 23.14 -16.65 19.97
CA LEU A 364 22.91 -17.57 18.86
C LEU A 364 21.43 -17.93 18.72
N GLY A 365 20.75 -18.17 19.85
CA GLY A 365 19.31 -18.38 19.87
C GLY A 365 18.56 -17.17 19.33
N ALA A 366 18.85 -15.97 19.80
CA ALA A 366 18.21 -14.75 19.33
C ALA A 366 18.43 -14.51 17.83
N ALA A 367 19.66 -14.72 17.32
CA ALA A 367 19.97 -14.62 15.89
C ALA A 367 19.20 -15.66 15.07
N ALA A 368 19.15 -16.91 15.52
CA ALA A 368 18.38 -17.97 14.88
C ALA A 368 16.88 -17.69 14.89
N GLY A 369 16.35 -17.16 15.99
CA GLY A 369 14.95 -16.76 16.13
C GLY A 369 14.57 -15.62 15.18
N TRP A 370 15.42 -14.59 15.07
CA TRP A 370 15.22 -13.51 14.11
C TRP A 370 15.25 -14.02 12.66
N LEU A 371 16.21 -14.87 12.31
CA LEU A 371 16.28 -15.48 10.98
C LEU A 371 15.05 -16.33 10.68
N THR A 372 14.60 -17.12 11.67
CA THR A 372 13.38 -17.93 11.57
C THR A 372 12.16 -17.05 11.35
N ALA A 373 12.03 -15.92 12.06
CA ALA A 373 10.95 -14.97 11.83
C ALA A 373 10.99 -14.42 10.39
N ARG A 374 12.18 -14.06 9.88
CA ARG A 374 12.33 -13.57 8.50
C ARG A 374 11.93 -14.63 7.48
N VAL A 375 12.39 -15.87 7.63
CA VAL A 375 12.03 -16.98 6.73
C VAL A 375 10.55 -17.30 6.79
N LEU A 376 9.96 -17.35 8.00
CA LEU A 376 8.53 -17.61 8.16
C LEU A 376 7.67 -16.51 7.54
N VAL A 377 8.06 -15.24 7.68
CA VAL A 377 7.31 -14.14 7.09
C VAL A 377 7.50 -14.08 5.58
N GLY A 378 8.68 -14.39 5.02
CA GLY A 378 8.79 -14.54 3.56
C GLY A 378 7.95 -15.71 3.03
N ALA A 379 8.00 -16.86 3.70
CA ALA A 379 7.30 -18.06 3.22
C ALA A 379 5.77 -18.04 3.42
N LEU A 380 5.27 -17.34 4.45
CA LEU A 380 3.84 -17.34 4.81
C LEU A 380 3.20 -15.95 4.73
N GLY A 381 4.01 -14.91 4.54
CA GLY A 381 3.53 -13.54 4.41
C GLY A 381 2.82 -13.34 3.08
N PRO A 382 1.91 -12.36 3.01
CA PRO A 382 1.17 -12.08 1.79
C PRO A 382 2.01 -11.37 0.70
N ALA A 383 3.17 -10.81 1.05
CA ALA A 383 4.12 -10.22 0.12
C ALA A 383 5.58 -10.41 0.61
N ASP A 384 6.51 -10.52 -0.33
CA ASP A 384 7.95 -10.71 -0.07
C ASP A 384 8.70 -9.40 0.18
N ASP A 385 8.12 -8.26 -0.21
CA ASP A 385 8.72 -6.93 -0.08
C ASP A 385 8.61 -6.40 1.35
N LEU A 386 9.73 -6.51 2.07
CA LEU A 386 9.86 -6.03 3.43
C LEU A 386 10.51 -4.65 3.46
N ASP A 387 9.81 -3.72 4.09
CA ASP A 387 10.31 -2.36 4.30
C ASP A 387 11.63 -2.38 5.08
N ARG A 388 12.59 -1.53 4.65
CA ARG A 388 13.89 -1.40 5.33
C ARG A 388 13.71 -1.02 6.81
N ALA A 389 12.78 -0.12 7.10
CA ALA A 389 12.47 0.28 8.47
C ALA A 389 11.94 -0.90 9.31
N ALA A 390 11.11 -1.77 8.73
CA ALA A 390 10.59 -2.94 9.42
C ALA A 390 11.68 -3.96 9.75
N VAL A 391 12.65 -4.17 8.85
CA VAL A 391 13.82 -5.01 9.11
C VAL A 391 14.65 -4.44 10.28
N VAL A 392 14.88 -3.12 10.30
CA VAL A 392 15.59 -2.46 11.40
C VAL A 392 14.83 -2.63 12.72
N VAL A 393 13.52 -2.39 12.73
CA VAL A 393 12.68 -2.58 13.93
C VAL A 393 12.69 -4.05 14.38
N ALA A 394 12.68 -5.01 13.46
CA ALA A 394 12.76 -6.44 13.77
C ALA A 394 14.11 -6.81 14.40
N VAL A 395 15.22 -6.26 13.89
CA VAL A 395 16.56 -6.43 14.48
C VAL A 395 16.61 -5.82 15.89
N LEU A 396 16.08 -4.61 16.06
CA LEU A 396 16.00 -3.97 17.38
C LEU A 396 15.11 -4.76 18.35
N ALA A 397 14.00 -5.33 17.88
CA ALA A 397 13.15 -6.22 18.67
C ALA A 397 13.89 -7.50 19.05
N GLY A 398 14.68 -8.10 18.15
CA GLY A 398 15.55 -9.24 18.43
C GLY A 398 16.65 -8.93 19.44
N ALA A 399 17.29 -7.76 19.34
CA ALA A 399 18.26 -7.29 20.32
C ALA A 399 17.63 -7.03 21.69
N GLY A 400 16.44 -6.42 21.72
CA GLY A 400 15.66 -6.23 22.94
C GLY A 400 15.24 -7.55 23.57
N ALA A 401 14.80 -8.53 22.76
CA ALA A 401 14.50 -9.90 23.17
C ALA A 401 15.70 -10.57 23.83
N PHE A 402 16.88 -10.45 23.22
CA PHE A 402 18.13 -10.97 23.75
C PHE A 402 18.47 -10.37 25.12
N LEU A 403 18.45 -9.04 25.24
CA LEU A 403 18.77 -8.35 26.49
C LEU A 403 17.76 -8.68 27.60
N ALA A 404 16.47 -8.65 27.28
CA ALA A 404 15.40 -8.98 28.23
C ALA A 404 15.46 -10.45 28.66
N GLY A 405 15.68 -11.37 27.72
CA GLY A 405 15.85 -12.79 27.98
C GLY A 405 17.06 -13.07 28.87
N LEU A 406 18.22 -12.49 28.54
CA LEU A 406 19.44 -12.65 29.32
C LEU A 406 19.28 -12.09 30.74
N GLY A 407 18.69 -10.90 30.87
CA GLY A 407 18.37 -10.30 32.16
C GLY A 407 17.40 -11.16 32.98
N GLY A 408 16.33 -11.66 32.35
CA GLY A 408 15.36 -12.56 32.98
C GLY A 408 16.00 -13.86 33.48
N ALA A 409 16.85 -14.48 32.66
CA ALA A 409 17.60 -15.67 33.05
C ALA A 409 18.56 -15.39 34.23
N ALA A 410 19.28 -14.27 34.19
CA ALA A 410 20.20 -13.86 35.26
C ALA A 410 19.48 -13.61 36.59
N VAL A 411 18.34 -12.92 36.55
CA VAL A 411 17.50 -12.67 37.73
C VAL A 411 16.97 -13.98 38.30
N ALA A 412 16.41 -14.86 37.45
CA ALA A 412 15.90 -16.15 37.89
C ALA A 412 16.99 -17.04 38.49
N ALA A 413 18.18 -17.07 37.89
CA ALA A 413 19.34 -17.79 38.40
C ALA A 413 19.78 -17.24 39.78
N GLY A 414 19.87 -15.91 39.93
CA GLY A 414 20.22 -15.27 41.20
C GLY A 414 19.20 -15.52 42.30
N LEU A 415 17.91 -15.42 42.00
CA LEU A 415 16.82 -15.71 42.95
C LEU A 415 16.82 -17.19 43.37
N ARG A 416 17.00 -18.12 42.43
CA ARG A 416 17.14 -19.55 42.73
C ARG A 416 18.37 -19.82 43.60
N ALA A 417 19.52 -19.21 43.27
CA ALA A 417 20.73 -19.34 44.05
C ALA A 417 20.53 -18.86 45.50
N ARG A 418 19.88 -17.71 45.70
CA ARG A 418 19.53 -17.19 47.04
C ARG A 418 18.69 -18.21 47.83
N GLY A 419 17.65 -18.77 47.21
CA GLY A 419 16.79 -19.77 47.85
C GLY A 419 17.52 -21.08 48.23
N THR A 420 18.62 -21.42 47.56
CA THR A 420 19.44 -22.59 47.93
C THR A 420 20.38 -22.35 49.12
N VAL A 421 20.68 -21.08 49.42
CA VAL A 421 21.57 -20.66 50.52
C VAL A 421 20.77 -20.42 51.80
N GLU A 422 19.57 -19.85 51.69
CA GLU A 422 18.72 -19.52 52.84
C GLU A 422 18.00 -20.74 53.45
N ARG A 423 17.93 -21.88 52.75
CA ARG A 423 17.29 -23.10 53.29
C ARG A 423 18.23 -23.80 54.28
N PRO A 424 17.87 -23.93 55.58
CA PRO A 424 18.70 -24.60 56.58
C PRO A 424 18.99 -26.05 56.18
N LEU A 425 20.26 -26.44 56.22
CA LEU A 425 20.68 -27.84 56.12
C LEU A 425 20.18 -28.57 57.38
N GLY A 426 18.97 -29.15 57.31
CA GLY A 426 18.37 -29.85 58.43
C GLY A 426 16.84 -29.75 58.54
N SER A 427 16.17 -28.88 57.77
CA SER A 427 14.72 -28.99 57.65
C SER A 427 14.42 -30.32 56.95
N ALA A 428 13.91 -31.29 57.71
CA ALA A 428 13.50 -32.59 57.21
C ALA A 428 12.75 -32.43 55.89
N ARG A 429 12.98 -33.35 54.94
CA ARG A 429 12.08 -33.53 53.80
C ARG A 429 10.69 -33.80 54.39
N VAL A 430 9.88 -32.77 54.62
CA VAL A 430 8.44 -32.94 54.73
C VAL A 430 8.10 -33.64 53.43
N ALA A 431 7.67 -34.90 53.57
CA ALA A 431 7.41 -35.81 52.48
C ALA A 431 6.72 -35.04 51.37
N SER A 432 7.39 -34.93 50.22
CA SER A 432 6.72 -34.47 49.02
C SER A 432 5.49 -35.36 48.87
N PRO A 433 4.27 -34.80 48.77
CA PRO A 433 3.09 -35.61 48.51
C PRO A 433 3.37 -36.42 47.24
N PRO A 434 3.04 -37.71 47.21
CA PRO A 434 3.39 -38.60 46.11
C PRO A 434 2.91 -37.99 44.79
N SER A 435 3.85 -37.89 43.86
CA SER A 435 3.67 -37.42 42.49
C SER A 435 2.84 -38.42 41.66
N ARG A 436 1.59 -38.66 42.05
CA ARG A 436 0.59 -39.39 41.26
C ARG A 436 -0.76 -38.66 41.34
N GLY A 437 -1.09 -37.95 40.26
CA GLY A 437 -2.41 -37.35 39.98
C GLY A 437 -2.76 -36.16 40.89
N SER A 438 -2.88 -34.91 40.45
CA SER A 438 -3.44 -34.45 39.18
C SER A 438 -3.06 -32.98 39.01
N TRP A 439 -2.37 -32.65 37.92
CA TRP A 439 -2.20 -31.26 37.45
C TRP A 439 -3.49 -30.72 36.78
N ARG A 440 -4.65 -31.24 37.20
CA ARG A 440 -5.94 -30.81 36.69
C ARG A 440 -6.45 -29.67 37.58
N TRP A 441 -6.40 -28.47 37.01
CA TRP A 441 -7.25 -27.32 37.35
C TRP A 441 -6.95 -26.53 38.64
N SER A 442 -5.74 -26.01 38.81
CA SER A 442 -5.49 -24.74 39.52
C SER A 442 -4.04 -24.30 39.24
N SER A 443 -3.68 -23.22 38.57
CA SER A 443 -4.40 -22.05 38.10
C SER A 443 -3.66 -21.39 36.92
N PRO A 444 -3.91 -21.80 35.66
CA PRO A 444 -3.64 -20.94 34.49
C PRO A 444 -4.67 -19.80 34.40
N ARG A 445 -5.85 -19.95 35.03
CA ARG A 445 -6.94 -18.96 34.99
C ARG A 445 -6.61 -17.64 35.71
N GLY A 446 -5.72 -17.65 36.71
CA GLY A 446 -5.33 -16.44 37.44
C GLY A 446 -4.45 -15.51 36.60
N CYS A 447 -3.39 -16.04 35.98
CA CYS A 447 -2.50 -15.25 35.12
C CYS A 447 -3.13 -14.93 33.76
N ALA A 448 -3.88 -15.87 33.16
CA ALA A 448 -4.65 -15.58 31.95
C ALA A 448 -5.77 -14.57 32.21
N GLY A 449 -6.43 -14.62 33.38
CA GLY A 449 -7.45 -13.66 33.78
C GLY A 449 -6.89 -12.26 34.07
N CYS A 450 -5.68 -12.15 34.64
CA CYS A 450 -5.00 -10.88 34.83
C CYS A 450 -4.48 -10.29 33.51
N CYS A 451 -3.91 -11.11 32.61
CA CYS A 451 -3.50 -10.66 31.27
C CYS A 451 -4.70 -10.26 30.41
N TRP A 452 -5.80 -11.02 30.46
CA TRP A 452 -7.03 -10.71 29.72
C TRP A 452 -7.72 -9.46 30.25
N ARG A 453 -7.78 -9.25 31.58
CA ARG A 453 -8.31 -7.99 32.17
C ARG A 453 -7.42 -6.78 31.92
N ALA A 454 -6.10 -6.96 31.84
CA ALA A 454 -5.17 -5.89 31.50
C ALA A 454 -5.24 -5.52 30.00
N ALA A 455 -5.31 -6.51 29.10
CA ALA A 455 -5.47 -6.29 27.66
C ALA A 455 -6.82 -5.65 27.31
N THR A 456 -7.92 -6.13 27.92
CA THR A 456 -9.26 -5.54 27.70
C THR A 456 -9.36 -4.12 28.26
N ARG A 457 -8.80 -3.82 29.44
CA ARG A 457 -8.79 -2.44 29.99
C ARG A 457 -7.94 -1.47 29.17
N SER A 458 -6.84 -1.92 28.58
CA SER A 458 -5.97 -1.11 27.73
C SER A 458 -6.59 -0.84 26.34
N CYS A 459 -7.21 -1.84 25.72
CA CYS A 459 -8.01 -1.65 24.50
C CYS A 459 -9.20 -0.71 24.72
N TRP A 460 -9.87 -0.80 25.87
CA TRP A 460 -11.01 0.07 26.18
C TRP A 460 -10.60 1.54 26.45
N ARG A 461 -9.47 1.77 27.14
CA ARG A 461 -8.95 3.13 27.39
C ARG A 461 -8.33 3.79 26.16
N ALA A 462 -7.80 3.01 25.21
CA ALA A 462 -7.31 3.53 23.93
C ALA A 462 -8.45 3.92 22.98
N GLY A 463 -9.56 3.16 22.97
CA GLY A 463 -10.76 3.48 22.20
C GLY A 463 -11.54 4.69 22.75
N SER A 464 -11.58 4.87 24.07
CA SER A 464 -12.36 5.96 24.69
C SER A 464 -11.67 7.33 24.66
N ARG A 465 -10.35 7.41 24.42
CA ARG A 465 -9.61 8.69 24.31
C ARG A 465 -9.61 9.29 22.91
N ARG A 466 -9.95 8.54 21.86
CA ARG A 466 -10.09 9.09 20.49
C ARG A 466 -11.48 9.64 20.19
N SER A 467 -12.50 9.25 20.96
CA SER A 467 -13.87 9.80 20.79
C SER A 467 -14.08 11.17 21.47
N THR A 468 -13.22 11.59 22.40
CA THR A 468 -13.34 12.88 23.11
C THR A 468 -12.46 14.00 22.56
N ALA A 469 -11.56 13.71 21.62
CA ALA A 469 -10.69 14.73 21.02
C ALA A 469 -11.24 15.37 19.73
N CYS A 470 -12.37 14.87 19.21
CA CYS A 470 -12.96 15.35 17.94
C CYS A 470 -14.20 16.26 18.15
N SER A 471 -14.50 16.70 19.37
CA SER A 471 -15.69 17.54 19.66
C SER A 471 -15.39 18.92 20.27
N SER A 472 -14.14 19.37 20.27
CA SER A 472 -13.79 20.69 20.86
C SER A 472 -12.77 21.47 20.02
N ARG A 473 -13.08 21.74 18.76
CA ARG A 473 -12.47 22.84 17.98
C ARG A 473 -13.31 23.18 16.75
N SER A 474 -14.43 23.86 16.97
CA SER A 474 -15.13 24.59 15.92
C SER A 474 -15.97 25.73 16.54
N ARG A 475 -15.30 26.83 16.88
CA ARG A 475 -15.93 28.15 17.00
C ARG A 475 -14.97 29.19 16.46
N SER A 476 -15.15 29.54 15.19
CA SER A 476 -15.27 30.93 14.71
C SER A 476 -15.09 30.95 13.18
N TRP A 477 -15.85 31.84 12.53
CA TRP A 477 -15.88 32.16 11.08
C TRP A 477 -16.57 31.10 10.21
N GLY A 478 -17.55 31.37 9.35
CA GLY A 478 -18.18 32.59 8.85
C GLY A 478 -18.83 32.23 7.51
N SER A 479 -20.17 32.25 7.46
CA SER A 479 -21.05 32.34 6.28
C SER A 479 -20.56 31.83 4.90
N SER A 480 -21.11 30.72 4.42
CA SER A 480 -21.82 30.63 3.12
C SER A 480 -22.31 29.20 2.89
N GLY A 481 -23.57 29.07 2.48
CA GLY A 481 -24.28 27.79 2.46
C GLY A 481 -23.89 26.88 1.31
N ARG A 482 -23.86 25.57 1.58
CA ARG A 482 -24.18 24.48 0.65
C ARG A 482 -24.55 23.24 1.46
N ARG A 483 -25.70 22.64 1.14
CA ARG A 483 -26.31 21.49 1.83
C ARG A 483 -25.50 20.23 1.49
N CYS A 484 -24.97 19.54 2.49
CA CYS A 484 -24.44 18.19 2.32
C CYS A 484 -25.55 17.16 2.51
N TRP A 485 -25.75 16.37 1.46
CA TRP A 485 -26.52 15.13 1.43
C TRP A 485 -25.92 14.10 2.39
N ARG A 486 -26.76 13.39 3.16
CA ARG A 486 -26.40 12.19 3.93
C ARG A 486 -26.99 10.96 3.23
N PRO A 487 -26.24 9.87 3.00
CA PRO A 487 -26.82 8.59 2.63
C PRO A 487 -27.38 7.90 3.88
N GLY A 488 -28.68 7.61 3.85
CA GLY A 488 -29.40 6.91 4.90
C GLY A 488 -29.18 5.40 4.86
N SER A 489 -28.88 4.85 6.05
CA SER A 489 -28.89 3.43 6.36
C SER A 489 -30.31 2.86 6.35
N ALA A 490 -30.59 1.89 5.47
CA ALA A 490 -31.84 1.13 5.49
C ALA A 490 -31.65 -0.21 6.25
N ARG A 491 -32.20 -0.30 7.45
CA ARG A 491 -32.60 -1.56 8.09
C ARG A 491 -33.97 -1.39 8.74
N GLY A 492 -34.90 -2.24 8.32
CA GLY A 492 -35.99 -2.73 9.17
C GLY A 492 -37.29 -1.94 9.16
N CYS A 493 -38.32 -2.54 8.56
CA CYS A 493 -39.54 -3.02 9.25
C CYS A 493 -40.80 -2.80 8.41
N CYS A 494 -41.28 -3.88 7.79
CA CYS A 494 -42.69 -4.06 7.47
C CYS A 494 -43.52 -4.07 8.76
N ARG A 495 -44.47 -3.16 8.90
CA ARG A 495 -45.70 -3.38 9.69
C ARG A 495 -46.83 -2.43 9.28
N ARG A 496 -47.88 -3.08 8.76
CA ARG A 496 -49.33 -2.84 8.87
C ARG A 496 -49.95 -1.48 8.55
N CYS A 497 -50.95 -1.61 7.66
CA CYS A 497 -52.02 -0.71 7.28
C CYS A 497 -52.83 -0.13 8.45
N ALA A 498 -53.25 1.14 8.31
CA ALA A 498 -54.55 1.65 8.73
C ALA A 498 -54.79 3.05 8.14
N GLY A 499 -55.98 3.26 7.54
CA GLY A 499 -56.63 4.57 7.41
C GLY A 499 -56.57 5.27 6.04
N GLY A 500 -57.64 5.14 5.25
CA GLY A 500 -58.09 6.20 4.31
C GLY A 500 -58.85 7.32 5.07
N PRO A 501 -59.61 8.23 4.42
CA PRO A 501 -60.08 8.23 3.03
C PRO A 501 -60.01 9.60 2.28
N ALA A 502 -60.64 9.62 1.09
CA ALA A 502 -60.94 10.74 0.18
C ALA A 502 -59.74 11.20 -0.68
N GLY A 503 -59.76 11.15 -2.01
CA GLY A 503 -60.86 11.17 -2.98
C GLY A 503 -60.50 12.27 -3.97
N VAL A 504 -60.17 11.93 -5.23
CA VAL A 504 -60.35 12.77 -6.43
C VAL A 504 -60.06 11.88 -7.65
N ASP A 505 -61.06 11.90 -8.51
CA ASP A 505 -61.21 11.26 -9.79
C ASP A 505 -60.35 11.99 -10.84
N ARG A 506 -59.39 11.31 -11.49
CA ARG A 506 -58.81 11.76 -12.77
C ARG A 506 -58.50 10.57 -13.67
N ARG A 507 -59.32 10.47 -14.71
CA ARG A 507 -59.10 9.69 -15.93
C ARG A 507 -57.74 10.04 -16.53
N CYS A 508 -56.95 9.02 -16.87
CA CYS A 508 -55.94 9.11 -17.91
C CYS A 508 -56.03 7.85 -18.77
N SER A 509 -56.44 8.09 -20.02
CA SER A 509 -56.47 7.14 -21.11
C SER A 509 -55.06 6.65 -21.44
N TRP A 510 -54.86 5.33 -21.47
CA TRP A 510 -53.70 4.70 -22.10
C TRP A 510 -54.17 3.93 -23.33
N ARG A 511 -53.63 4.31 -24.50
CA ARG A 511 -53.80 3.61 -25.76
C ARG A 511 -52.45 3.63 -26.49
N SER A 512 -51.74 2.52 -26.44
CA SER A 512 -50.75 2.06 -27.43
C SER A 512 -50.42 0.60 -27.09
N THR A 513 -50.93 -0.40 -27.82
CA THR A 513 -50.29 -1.06 -28.99
C THR A 513 -48.79 -1.29 -28.73
N GLY A 514 -48.25 -2.49 -28.52
CA GLY A 514 -48.65 -3.83 -28.93
C GLY A 514 -47.51 -4.42 -29.76
N TRP A 515 -46.54 -5.10 -29.13
CA TRP A 515 -45.53 -5.95 -29.78
C TRP A 515 -45.24 -7.19 -28.89
N PRO A 516 -44.96 -8.38 -29.46
CA PRO A 516 -44.97 -9.66 -28.74
C PRO A 516 -43.61 -10.04 -28.14
N PRO A 517 -43.55 -11.01 -27.20
CA PRO A 517 -42.29 -11.40 -26.57
C PRO A 517 -41.46 -12.33 -27.48
N ARG A 518 -40.18 -11.97 -27.68
CA ARG A 518 -39.16 -12.88 -28.21
C ARG A 518 -38.87 -13.98 -27.20
N ARG A 519 -38.98 -15.24 -27.66
CA ARG A 519 -38.45 -16.43 -26.97
C ARG A 519 -36.94 -16.47 -27.16
N GLU A 520 -36.17 -16.29 -26.10
CA GLU A 520 -34.75 -16.65 -26.09
C GLU A 520 -34.57 -18.06 -25.55
N ARG A 521 -33.99 -18.91 -26.40
CA ARG A 521 -33.50 -20.25 -26.09
C ARG A 521 -32.18 -20.11 -25.35
N ARG A 522 -32.06 -20.74 -24.17
CA ARG A 522 -30.78 -21.00 -23.51
C ARG A 522 -29.99 -22.06 -24.29
N PRO A 523 -28.66 -21.93 -24.45
CA PRO A 523 -27.80 -23.08 -24.75
C PRO A 523 -27.38 -23.79 -23.44
N PRO A 524 -27.03 -25.08 -23.48
CA PRO A 524 -26.69 -25.87 -22.31
C PRO A 524 -25.21 -25.71 -21.91
N CYS A 525 -24.96 -25.82 -20.60
CA CYS A 525 -23.64 -26.04 -20.04
C CYS A 525 -22.98 -27.28 -20.64
N SER A 526 -21.74 -27.15 -21.10
CA SER A 526 -20.82 -28.27 -21.26
C SER A 526 -19.78 -28.25 -20.14
N SER A 527 -19.65 -29.41 -19.51
CA SER A 527 -18.62 -29.78 -18.55
C SER A 527 -17.32 -30.12 -19.27
N ARG A 528 -16.19 -29.55 -18.82
CA ARG A 528 -14.94 -30.26 -18.54
C ARG A 528 -14.00 -29.38 -17.72
#